data_AF-A0A3N5GRK9-F1
#
_entry.id   AF-A0A3N5GRK9-F1
#
_cell.length_a   1.000
_cell.length_b   1.000
_cell.length_c   1.000
_cell.angle_alpha   90.00
_cell.angle_beta   90.00
_cell.angle_gamma   90.00
#
_symmetry.space_group_name_H-M   'P 1'
#
loop_
_entity.id
_entity.type
_entity.pdbx_description
1 polymer ?
#
loop_
_entity_poly.entity_id
_entity_poly.type
_entity_poly.pdbx_seq_one_letter_code
_entity_poly.pdbx_strand_id
1 'polypeptide(L)' 'MPSSAAQHGAAHAPIGVFDSGVGGLTVLRALVAALPHEDFIYLGDTARLPYGTKSAAS' A
#
# COMPACT_ATOMS: atom_id res chain seq x y z
N MET A 1 -40.76 7.96 7.51
CA MET A 1 -39.58 7.11 7.77
C MET A 1 -38.51 7.43 6.72
N PRO A 2 -37.56 8.34 6.99
CA PRO A 2 -36.41 8.49 6.09
C PRO A 2 -35.49 7.27 6.22
N SER A 3 -35.17 6.65 5.09
CA SER A 3 -34.23 5.55 4.96
C SER A 3 -32.86 5.98 5.49
N SER A 4 -32.34 5.23 6.45
CA SER A 4 -30.96 5.33 6.94
C SER A 4 -30.01 4.83 5.86
N ALA A 5 -29.86 5.59 4.78
CA ALA A 5 -28.68 5.47 3.94
C ALA A 5 -27.50 5.76 4.85
N ALA A 6 -26.69 4.73 5.12
CA ALA A 6 -25.50 4.80 5.93
C ALA A 6 -24.76 6.10 5.60
N GLN A 7 -24.78 7.02 6.56
CA GLN A 7 -23.92 8.18 6.57
C GLN A 7 -22.51 7.62 6.68
N HIS A 8 -21.92 7.24 5.56
CA HIS A 8 -20.48 7.10 5.45
C HIS A 8 -19.98 8.52 5.63
N GLY A 9 -19.73 8.91 6.88
CA GLY A 9 -18.92 10.07 7.16
C GLY A 9 -17.68 9.89 6.31
N ALA A 10 -17.49 10.74 5.31
CA ALA A 10 -16.25 10.82 4.56
C ALA A 10 -15.19 11.42 5.49
N ALA A 11 -14.97 10.76 6.62
CA ALA A 11 -13.84 10.97 7.48
C ALA A 11 -12.68 10.32 6.75
N HIS A 12 -11.95 11.14 5.99
CA HIS A 12 -10.56 10.94 5.62
C HIS A 12 -10.15 9.46 5.45
N ALA A 13 -10.51 8.87 4.31
CA ALA A 13 -10.28 7.46 4.02
C ALA A 13 -9.02 7.32 3.13
N PRO A 14 -7.87 6.92 3.68
CA PRO A 14 -6.63 6.82 2.89
C PRO A 14 -6.69 5.66 1.88
N ILE A 15 -5.92 5.79 0.81
CA ILE A 15 -5.78 4.79 -0.25
C ILE A 15 -4.84 3.68 0.21
N GLY A 16 -5.38 2.47 0.39
CA GLY A 16 -4.60 1.27 0.66
C GLY A 16 -3.91 0.73 -0.59
N VAL A 17 -2.61 0.53 -0.53
CA VAL A 17 -1.80 -0.13 -1.57
C VAL A 17 -1.23 -1.42 -0.99
N PHE A 18 -1.55 -2.55 -1.61
CA PHE A 18 -1.06 -3.88 -1.20
C PHE A 18 -0.16 -4.47 -2.28
N ASP A 19 1.01 -4.96 -1.91
CA ASP A 19 1.95 -5.61 -2.83
C ASP A 19 2.66 -6.78 -2.16
N SER A 20 3.06 -7.79 -2.95
CA SER A 20 3.76 -8.99 -2.47
C SER A 20 5.29 -8.85 -2.44
N GLY A 21 5.85 -7.69 -2.81
CA GLY A 21 7.29 -7.48 -2.91
C GLY A 21 7.75 -6.02 -2.79
N VAL A 22 8.95 -5.74 -3.33
CA VAL A 22 9.54 -4.39 -3.38
C VAL A 22 9.11 -3.60 -4.62
N GLY A 23 8.49 -4.27 -5.61
CA GLY A 23 8.05 -3.67 -6.87
C GLY A 23 6.94 -2.63 -6.68
N GLY A 24 6.05 -2.85 -5.69
CA GLY A 24 4.93 -1.98 -5.38
C GLY A 24 5.31 -0.56 -4.94
N LEU A 25 6.56 -0.34 -4.49
CA LEU A 25 7.05 1.02 -4.22
C LEU A 25 7.11 1.86 -5.50
N THR A 26 7.33 1.25 -6.66
CA THR A 26 7.35 1.99 -7.94
C THR A 26 5.96 2.51 -8.29
N VAL A 27 4.92 1.69 -8.05
CA VAL A 27 3.52 2.06 -8.23
C VAL A 27 3.12 3.12 -7.20
N LEU A 28 3.48 2.93 -5.93
CA LEU A 28 3.23 3.93 -4.88
C LEU A 28 3.84 5.29 -5.25
N ARG A 29 5.08 5.32 -5.77
CA ARG A 29 5.71 6.57 -6.22
C ARG A 29 4.95 7.26 -7.36
N ALA A 30 4.42 6.50 -8.32
CA ALA A 30 3.61 7.05 -9.39
C ALA A 30 2.26 7.58 -8.87
N LEU A 31 1.64 6.88 -7.91
CA LEU A 31 0.39 7.30 -7.27
C LEU A 31 0.56 8.60 -6.48
N VAL A 32 1.62 8.71 -5.67
CA VAL A 32 1.93 9.94 -4.92
C VAL A 32 2.19 11.12 -5.86
N ALA A 33 2.84 10.88 -7.01
CA ALA A 33 3.08 11.94 -7.99
C ALA A 33 1.78 12.39 -8.70
N ALA A 34 0.86 11.47 -8.96
CA ALA A 34 -0.41 11.76 -9.63
C ALA A 34 -1.46 12.35 -8.68
N LEU A 35 -1.41 11.97 -7.40
CA LEU A 35 -2.39 12.33 -6.37
C LEU A 35 -1.67 12.90 -5.13
N PRO A 36 -1.09 14.10 -5.22
CA PRO A 36 -0.26 14.67 -4.16
C PRO A 36 -1.03 15.08 -2.89
N HIS A 37 -2.37 15.05 -2.94
CA HIS A 37 -3.25 15.45 -1.84
C HIS A 37 -3.96 14.27 -1.17
N GLU A 38 -3.73 13.05 -1.63
CA GLU A 38 -4.31 11.84 -1.06
C GLU A 38 -3.32 11.20 -0.09
N ASP A 39 -3.85 10.63 0.97
CA ASP A 39 -3.07 9.84 1.91
C ASP A 39 -3.03 8.37 1.49
N PHE A 40 -1.86 7.74 1.65
CA PHE A 40 -1.62 6.37 1.23
C PHE A 40 -1.16 5.50 2.40
N ILE A 41 -1.68 4.27 2.46
CA ILE A 41 -1.21 3.21 3.35
C ILE A 41 -0.64 2.09 2.48
N TYR A 42 0.66 1.84 2.55
CA TYR A 42 1.29 0.71 1.86
C TYR A 42 1.46 -0.49 2.78
N LEU A 43 0.86 -1.61 2.42
CA LEU A 43 1.01 -2.90 3.10
C LEU A 43 1.79 -3.85 2.18
N GLY A 44 3.05 -4.10 2.52
CA GLY A 44 3.87 -5.09 1.84
C GLY A 44 3.75 -6.46 2.49
N ASP A 45 3.31 -7.47 1.74
CA ASP A 45 3.40 -8.89 2.14
C ASP A 45 4.81 -9.43 1.83
N THR A 46 5.83 -8.76 2.36
CA THR A 46 7.23 -9.21 2.24
C THR A 46 7.52 -10.30 3.27
N ALA A 47 6.74 -11.39 3.26
CA ALA A 47 6.95 -12.53 4.15
C ALA A 47 8.12 -13.45 3.72
N ARG A 48 8.77 -13.22 2.57
CA ARG A 48 9.93 -14.01 2.12
C ARG A 48 10.94 -13.15 1.38
N LEU A 49 11.82 -12.51 2.14
CA LEU A 49 13.16 -12.22 1.64
C LEU A 49 13.81 -13.55 1.23
N PRO A 50 14.53 -13.57 0.11
CA PRO A 50 15.93 -13.90 0.23
C PRO A 50 16.72 -12.68 -0.20
N TYR A 51 17.37 -12.01 0.76
CA TYR A 51 18.56 -11.28 0.39
C TYR A 51 19.59 -12.32 -0.03
N GLY A 52 20.02 -12.24 -1.29
CA GLY A 52 21.21 -12.94 -1.73
C GLY A 52 22.38 -12.53 -0.85
N THR A 53 22.81 -13.44 0.01
CA THR A 53 24.23 -13.59 0.31
C THR A 53 24.62 -14.96 -0.25
N LYS A 54 25.43 -14.93 -1.31
CA LYS A 54 26.42 -15.97 -1.53
C LYS A 54 27.22 -16.07 -0.23
N SER A 55 27.04 -17.15 0.51
CA SER A 55 28.08 -17.70 1.37
C SER A 55 28.47 -19.03 0.78
N ALA A 56 29.46 -18.99 -0.10
CA ALA A 56 30.34 -20.13 -0.32
C ALA A 56 31.17 -20.29 0.97
N ALA A 57 30.71 -21.14 1.87
CA ALA A 57 31.43 -21.76 2.99
C ALA A 57 30.39 -22.62 3.72
N SER A 58 30.48 -23.95 3.83
CA SER A 58 31.59 -24.90 3.66
C SER A 58 31.05 -26.23 3.16
#